data_AF-A0A3Q8CV66-F1
#
_entry.id   AF-A0A3Q8CV66-F1
#
_cell.length_a   1.000
_cell.length_b   1.000
_cell.length_c   1.000
_cell.angle_alpha   90.00
_cell.angle_beta   90.00
_cell.angle_gamma   90.00
#
_symmetry.space_group_name_H-M   'P 1'
#
loop_
_entity.id
_entity.type
_entity.pdbx_description
1 polymer ?
#
loop_
_entity_poly.entity_id
_entity_poly.type
_entity_poly.pdbx_seq_one_letter_code
_entity_poly.pdbx_strand_id
1 'polypeptide(L)'
;MADLSRDRIQNFFNGLGLAHETARKDLNHLRTCLRDAYNDGVINRNPASGTIRIVADPQRTKSDDCKFMSVKDFRKVQTFLMNYDYRLSDVNRMVLMVISQTTLRVGEALALRHDDIN
;
A
#
# COMPACT_ATOMS: atom_id res chain seq x y z
N MET A 1 -0.85 -4.17 -36.67
CA MET A 1 -0.98 -3.63 -35.30
C MET A 1 -0.07 -4.47 -34.43
N ALA A 2 0.86 -3.86 -33.70
CA ALA A 2 1.81 -4.60 -32.88
C ALA A 2 1.04 -5.41 -31.82
N ASP A 3 0.92 -6.73 -32.05
CA ASP A 3 0.13 -7.62 -31.21
C ASP A 3 0.63 -7.55 -29.77
N LEU A 4 -0.12 -6.84 -28.92
CA LEU A 4 0.06 -6.87 -27.49
C LEU A 4 -0.26 -8.31 -27.04
N SER A 5 0.76 -9.13 -26.95
CA SER A 5 0.65 -10.52 -26.51
C SER A 5 0.89 -10.64 -25.01
N ARG A 6 0.40 -11.74 -24.43
CA ARG A 6 0.66 -12.07 -23.03
C ARG A 6 2.15 -12.12 -22.72
N ASP A 7 2.96 -12.66 -23.63
CA ASP A 7 4.40 -12.81 -23.44
C ASP A 7 5.11 -11.46 -23.37
N ARG A 8 4.65 -10.47 -24.15
CA ARG A 8 5.17 -9.09 -24.04
C ARG A 8 4.86 -8.47 -22.68
N ILE A 9 3.65 -8.70 -22.16
CA ILE A 9 3.27 -8.22 -20.82
C ILE A 9 4.12 -8.93 -19.75
N GLN A 10 4.33 -10.25 -19.88
CA GLN A 10 5.18 -11.00 -18.96
C GLN A 10 6.64 -10.50 -18.98
N ASN A 11 7.21 -10.28 -20.17
CA ASN A 11 8.57 -9.75 -20.31
C ASN A 11 8.70 -8.33 -19.77
N PHE A 12 7.67 -7.50 -19.95
CA PHE A 12 7.60 -6.17 -19.35
C PHE A 12 7.68 -6.26 -17.82
N PHE A 13 6.84 -7.06 -17.17
CA PHE A 13 6.88 -7.21 -15.71
C PHE A 13 8.19 -7.83 -15.19
N ASN A 14 8.79 -8.76 -15.96
CA ASN A 14 10.09 -9.34 -15.61
C ASN A 14 11.23 -8.31 -15.67
N GLY A 15 11.15 -7.32 -16.58
CA GLY A 15 12.17 -6.29 -16.75
C GLY A 15 12.10 -5.13 -15.76
N LEU A 16 10.99 -4.98 -15.02
CA LEU A 16 10.77 -3.82 -14.15
C LEU A 16 11.55 -3.88 -12.82
N GLY A 17 11.92 -5.07 -12.33
CA GLY A 17 12.66 -5.21 -11.06
C GLY A 17 11.98 -4.53 -9.87
N LEU A 18 10.65 -4.54 -9.83
CA LEU A 18 9.85 -3.89 -8.78
C LEU A 18 9.63 -4.82 -7.59
N ALA A 19 9.27 -4.22 -6.46
CA ALA A 19 8.72 -4.96 -5.33
C ALA A 19 7.41 -5.65 -5.75
N HIS A 20 7.15 -6.83 -5.16
CA HIS A 20 6.02 -7.67 -5.53
C HIS A 20 4.68 -6.93 -5.54
N GLU A 21 4.40 -6.18 -4.46
CA GLU A 21 3.12 -5.47 -4.32
C GLU A 21 2.96 -4.30 -5.29
N THR A 22 4.06 -3.63 -5.67
CA THR A 22 4.02 -2.56 -6.68
C THR A 22 3.69 -3.15 -8.04
N ALA A 23 4.43 -4.18 -8.47
CA ALA A 23 4.18 -4.86 -9.74
C ALA A 23 2.77 -5.46 -9.82
N ARG A 24 2.23 -5.95 -8.69
CA ARG A 24 0.87 -6.46 -8.60
C ARG A 24 -0.18 -5.37 -8.82
N LYS A 25 0.00 -4.20 -8.23
CA LYS A 25 -0.91 -3.06 -8.44
C LYS A 25 -0.89 -2.60 -9.89
N ASP A 26 0.29 -2.46 -10.47
CA ASP A 26 0.45 -2.06 -11.88
C ASP A 26 -0.20 -3.07 -12.82
N LEU A 27 -0.02 -4.37 -12.56
CA LEU A 27 -0.69 -5.43 -13.31
C LEU A 27 -2.22 -5.33 -13.20
N ASN A 28 -2.76 -5.02 -12.02
CA ASN A 28 -4.19 -4.83 -11.84
C ASN A 28 -4.71 -3.62 -12.62
N HIS A 29 -3.99 -2.49 -12.62
CA HIS A 29 -4.34 -1.33 -13.43
C HIS A 29 -4.37 -1.68 -14.92
N LEU A 30 -3.32 -2.34 -15.40
CA LEU A 30 -3.21 -2.78 -16.80
C LEU A 30 -4.33 -3.76 -17.18
N ARG A 31 -4.70 -4.69 -16.29
CA ARG A 31 -5.82 -5.62 -16.50
C ARG A 31 -7.16 -4.91 -16.60
N THR A 32 -7.37 -3.84 -15.83
CA THR A 32 -8.59 -3.04 -15.89
C THR A 32 -8.64 -2.28 -17.20
N CYS A 33 -7.58 -1.54 -17.56
CA CYS A 33 -7.53 -0.81 -18.83
C CYS A 33 -7.75 -1.71 -20.06
N LEU A 34 -7.15 -2.90 -20.09
CA LEU A 34 -7.35 -3.85 -21.20
C LEU A 34 -8.74 -4.50 -21.19
N ARG A 35 -9.40 -4.56 -20.05
CA ARG A 35 -10.78 -5.04 -19.97
C ARG A 35 -11.74 -3.99 -20.51
N ASP A 36 -11.51 -2.73 -20.16
CA ASP A 36 -12.32 -1.61 -20.66
C ASP A 36 -12.16 -1.49 -22.19
N ALA A 37 -10.93 -1.52 -22.70
CA ALA A 37 -10.67 -1.53 -24.15
C ALA A 37 -11.31 -2.72 -24.90
N TYR A 38 -11.45 -3.87 -24.24
CA TYR A 38 -12.15 -5.03 -24.80
C TYR A 38 -13.67 -4.80 -24.84
N ASN A 39 -14.24 -4.27 -23.75
CA ASN A 39 -15.67 -3.96 -23.67
C ASN A 39 -16.09 -2.87 -24.66
N ASP A 40 -15.22 -1.88 -24.88
CA ASP A 40 -15.42 -0.79 -25.85
C ASP A 40 -15.21 -1.24 -27.32
N GLY A 41 -14.82 -2.50 -27.55
CA GLY A 41 -14.58 -3.06 -28.89
C GLY A 41 -13.28 -2.56 -29.56
N VAL A 42 -12.42 -1.84 -28.83
CA VAL A 42 -11.12 -1.36 -29.32
C VAL A 42 -10.15 -2.52 -29.57
N ILE A 43 -10.23 -3.57 -28.73
CA ILE A 43 -9.47 -4.81 -28.90
C ILE A 43 -10.40 -6.02 -28.98
N ASN A 44 -10.11 -6.94 -29.91
CA ASN A 44 -10.91 -8.15 -30.11
C ASN A 44 -10.66 -9.23 -29.04
N ARG A 45 -9.55 -9.14 -28.31
CA ARG A 45 -9.15 -10.12 -27.29
C ARG A 45 -8.40 -9.41 -26.17
N ASN A 46 -8.71 -9.75 -24.92
CA ASN A 46 -7.95 -9.27 -23.77
C ASN A 46 -6.68 -10.13 -23.53
N PRO A 47 -5.45 -9.62 -23.79
CA PRO A 47 -4.22 -10.39 -23.63
C PRO A 47 -3.84 -10.61 -22.15
N ALA A 48 -4.36 -9.78 -21.25
CA ALA A 48 -4.14 -9.87 -19.80
C ALA A 48 -5.18 -10.71 -19.06
N SER A 49 -6.12 -11.35 -19.77
CA SER A 49 -7.13 -12.23 -19.15
C SER A 49 -6.53 -13.48 -18.50
N GLY A 50 -5.32 -13.89 -18.87
CA GLY A 50 -4.68 -15.10 -18.33
C GLY A 50 -3.80 -14.88 -17.10
N THR A 51 -3.10 -15.94 -16.71
CA THR A 51 -2.12 -15.90 -15.61
C THR A 51 -0.85 -15.21 -16.08
N ILE A 52 -0.50 -14.09 -15.44
CA ILE A 52 0.78 -13.39 -15.59
C ILE A 52 1.49 -13.56 -14.24
N ARG A 53 2.70 -14.11 -14.25
CA ARG A 53 3.48 -14.34 -13.03
C ARG A 53 4.28 -13.10 -12.72
N ILE A 54 4.24 -12.63 -11.48
CA ILE A 54 5.05 -11.48 -11.06
C ILE A 54 6.37 -12.05 -10.53
N VAL A 55 7.45 -11.79 -11.26
CA VAL A 55 8.80 -12.05 -10.75
C VAL A 55 9.24 -10.77 -10.04
N ALA A 56 9.18 -10.80 -8.72
CA ALA A 56 9.56 -9.66 -7.89
C ALA A 56 11.03 -9.74 -7.45
N ASP A 57 11.65 -8.58 -7.26
CA ASP A 57 12.97 -8.51 -6.62
C ASP A 57 12.83 -8.82 -5.12
N PRO A 58 13.46 -9.88 -4.59
CA PRO A 58 13.40 -10.22 -3.18
C PRO A 58 14.00 -9.15 -2.27
N GLN A 59 14.99 -8.37 -2.73
CA GLN A 59 15.61 -7.31 -1.92
C GLN A 59 14.68 -6.12 -1.70
N ARG A 60 13.78 -5.87 -2.64
CA ARG A 60 12.79 -4.78 -2.58
C ARG A 60 11.48 -5.21 -1.96
N THR A 61 11.25 -6.52 -1.85
CA THR A 61 10.03 -7.09 -1.31
C THR A 61 10.17 -7.25 0.20
N LYS A 62 9.48 -6.38 0.96
CA LYS A 62 9.40 -6.51 2.41
C LYS A 62 8.55 -7.73 2.75
N SER A 63 9.03 -8.56 3.69
CA SER A 63 8.21 -9.63 4.25
C SER A 63 7.05 -9.05 5.06
N ASP A 64 5.95 -9.79 5.11
CA ASP A 64 4.77 -9.40 5.89
C ASP A 64 5.09 -9.25 7.39
N ASP A 65 6.07 -10.00 7.89
CA ASP A 65 6.52 -9.93 9.28
C ASP A 65 7.15 -8.57 9.62
N CYS A 66 7.74 -7.87 8.64
CA CYS A 66 8.25 -6.51 8.84
C CYS A 66 7.15 -5.43 8.80
N LYS A 67 5.90 -5.79 8.49
CA LYS A 67 4.79 -4.84 8.35
C LYS A 67 4.18 -4.46 9.69
N PHE A 68 4.28 -5.34 10.69
CA PHE A 68 3.59 -5.19 11.97
C PHE A 68 4.58 -5.08 13.12
N MET A 69 4.23 -4.22 14.08
CA MET A 69 4.94 -4.15 15.34
C MET A 69 4.47 -5.28 16.26
N SER A 70 5.41 -5.88 17.01
CA SER A 70 5.04 -6.87 18.03
C SER A 70 4.18 -6.22 19.12
N VAL A 71 3.24 -6.97 19.70
CA VAL A 71 2.39 -6.47 20.80
C VAL A 71 3.25 -5.96 21.97
N LYS A 72 4.36 -6.65 22.26
CA LYS A 72 5.29 -6.28 23.32
C LYS A 72 5.90 -4.90 23.06
N ASP A 73 6.35 -4.64 21.83
CA ASP A 73 6.97 -3.36 21.49
C ASP A 73 5.93 -2.24 21.40
N PHE A 74 4.74 -2.55 20.89
CA PHE A 74 3.62 -1.62 20.90
C PHE A 74 3.27 -1.17 22.32
N ARG A 75 3.19 -2.10 23.28
CA ARG A 75 2.93 -1.77 24.68
C ARG A 75 4.04 -0.92 25.30
N LYS A 76 5.31 -1.16 24.97
CA LYS A 76 6.41 -0.29 25.43
C LYS A 76 6.24 1.15 24.94
N VAL A 77 5.94 1.33 23.65
CA VAL A 77 5.70 2.65 23.05
C VAL A 77 4.48 3.30 23.69
N GLN A 78 3.39 2.55 23.88
CA GLN A 78 2.17 3.05 24.52
C GLN A 78 2.43 3.53 25.95
N THR A 79 3.14 2.74 26.77
CA THR A 79 3.51 3.12 28.14
C THR A 79 4.40 4.36 28.16
N PHE A 80 5.36 4.46 27.23
CA PHE A 80 6.19 5.65 27.10
C PHE A 80 5.35 6.89 26.77
N LEU A 81 4.42 6.79 25.80
CA LEU A 81 3.56 7.90 25.40
C LEU A 81 2.57 8.31 26.50
N MET A 82 2.11 7.38 27.33
CA MET A 82 1.21 7.68 28.46
C MET A 82 1.91 8.40 29.61
N ASN A 83 3.18 8.09 29.85
CA ASN A 83 3.95 8.67 30.95
C ASN A 83 4.77 9.89 30.53
N TYR A 84 4.67 10.32 29.27
CA TYR A 84 5.44 11.43 28.73
C TYR A 84 4.79 12.77 29.09
N ASP A 85 5.60 13.73 29.53
CA ASP A 85 5.16 15.10 29.81
C ASP A 85 5.10 15.92 28.52
N TYR A 86 3.90 16.23 28.05
CA TYR A 86 3.67 16.85 26.74
C TYR A 86 3.86 18.36 26.76
N ARG A 87 4.63 18.86 25.81
CA ARG A 87 4.72 20.29 25.49
C ARG A 87 3.99 20.58 24.17
N LEU A 88 3.61 21.83 23.95
CA LEU A 88 3.00 22.30 22.69
C LEU A 88 3.84 21.97 21.44
N SER A 89 5.16 21.84 21.58
CA SER A 89 6.07 21.43 20.50
C SER A 89 6.01 19.93 20.15
N ASP A 90 5.44 19.09 21.01
CA ASP A 90 5.49 17.62 20.89
C ASP A 90 4.29 17.04 20.13
N VAL A 91 3.80 17.75 19.11
CA VAL A 91 2.64 17.37 18.30
C VAL A 91 2.77 15.95 17.73
N ASN A 92 3.95 15.59 17.24
CA ASN A 92 4.21 14.26 16.67
C ASN A 92 3.95 13.13 17.69
N ARG A 93 4.35 13.33 18.96
CA ARG A 93 4.16 12.33 20.02
C ARG A 93 2.70 12.30 20.46
N MET A 94 2.05 13.46 20.51
CA MET A 94 0.63 13.56 20.84
C MET A 94 -0.22 12.83 19.80
N VAL A 95 0.08 12.99 18.51
CA VAL A 95 -0.59 12.27 17.42
C VAL A 95 -0.38 10.76 17.56
N LEU A 96 0.83 10.29 17.86
CA LEU A 96 1.09 8.87 18.12
C LEU A 96 0.32 8.35 19.34
N MET A 97 0.16 9.16 20.38
CA MET A 97 -0.62 8.83 21.57
C MET A 97 -2.09 8.63 21.20
N VAL A 98 -2.69 9.59 20.49
CA VAL A 98 -4.08 9.49 20.01
C VAL A 98 -4.29 8.26 19.14
N ILE A 99 -3.42 8.01 18.17
CA ILE A 99 -3.48 6.82 17.30
C ILE A 99 -3.40 5.53 18.13
N SER A 100 -2.53 5.50 19.15
CA SER A 100 -2.36 4.31 20.01
C SER A 100 -3.61 3.94 20.82
N GLN A 101 -4.51 4.91 21.08
CA GLN A 101 -5.73 4.71 21.85
C GLN A 101 -6.98 4.55 20.98
N THR A 102 -7.06 5.30 19.88
CA THR A 102 -8.27 5.41 19.06
C THR A 102 -8.23 4.57 17.80
N THR A 103 -7.06 4.06 17.41
CA THR A 103 -6.81 3.37 16.13
C THR A 103 -7.13 4.21 14.88
N LEU A 104 -7.26 5.54 15.04
CA LEU A 104 -7.43 6.46 13.92
C LEU A 104 -6.27 6.35 12.93
N ARG A 105 -6.56 6.54 11.65
CA ARG A 105 -5.50 6.71 10.66
C ARG A 105 -4.76 8.02 10.94
N VAL A 106 -3.48 8.07 10.59
CA VAL A 106 -2.65 9.27 10.84
C VAL A 106 -3.25 10.55 10.27
N GLY A 107 -3.87 10.49 9.09
CA GLY A 107 -4.53 11.65 8.48
C GLY A 107 -5.77 12.10 9.25
N GLU A 108 -6.53 11.16 9.80
CA GLU A 108 -7.72 11.45 10.62
C GLU A 108 -7.29 12.07 11.96
N ALA A 109 -6.26 11.51 12.60
CA ALA A 109 -5.71 12.03 13.85
C ALA A 109 -5.13 13.45 13.71
N LEU A 110 -4.51 13.77 12.57
CA LEU A 110 -4.01 15.12 12.27
C LEU A 110 -5.12 16.12 11.94
N ALA A 111 -6.27 15.64 11.47
CA ALA A 111 -7.39 16.49 11.08
C ALA A 111 -8.33 16.84 12.24
N LEU A 112 -8.13 16.24 13.43
CA LEU A 112 -8.94 16.48 14.62
C LEU A 112 -8.93 17.96 15.03
N ARG A 113 -10.13 18.49 15.25
CA ARG A 113 -10.37 19.84 15.75
C ARG A 113 -10.95 19.78 17.16
N HIS A 114 -10.90 20.92 17.85
CA HIS A 114 -11.51 21.05 19.16
C HIS A 114 -13.02 20.73 19.14
N ASP A 115 -13.71 21.09 18.05
CA ASP A 115 -15.15 20.83 17.87
C ASP A 115 -15.51 19.35 17.70
N ASP A 116 -14.52 18.49 17.41
CA ASP A 116 -14.73 17.04 17.25
C ASP A 116 -14.74 16.29 18.59
N ILE A 117 -14.47 16.99 19.70
CA ILE A 117 -14.34 16.44 21.05
C ILE A 117 -15.46 17.05 21.92
N ASN A 118 -16.34 16.18 22.45
CA ASN A 118 -17.42 16.56 23.36
C ASN A 118 -16.96 16.69 24.82
#